data_AF-A0A1W9JA34-F1
#
_entry.id   AF-A0A1W9JA34-F1
#
_cell.length_a   1.000
_cell.length_b   1.000
_cell.length_c   1.000
_cell.angle_alpha   90.00
_cell.angle_beta   90.00
_cell.angle_gamma   90.00
#
_symmetry.space_group_name_H-M   'P 1'
#
loop_
_entity.id
_entity.type
_entity.pdbx_description
1 polymer ?
#
loop_
_entity_poly.entity_id
_entity_poly.type
_entity_poly.pdbx_seq_one_letter_code
_entity_poly.pdbx_strand_id
1 'polypeptide(L)' 'MDLSERRALAVKKYLTKGTHNPNISSHGFSWDKPVDTNETEEGRANNRRVQLEVDGKAQQPLKK' A
#
# COMPACT_ATOMS: atom_id res chain seq x y z
N MET A 1 9.54 7.43 -13.00
CA MET A 1 8.85 6.71 -11.91
C MET A 1 7.64 7.55 -11.49
N ASP A 2 6.44 7.00 -11.57
CA ASP A 2 5.18 7.69 -11.25
C ASP A 2 5.09 8.03 -9.74
N LEU A 3 4.25 9.00 -9.35
CA LEU A 3 4.01 9.38 -7.96
C LEU A 3 3.43 8.23 -7.13
N SER A 4 2.50 7.45 -7.68
CA SER A 4 1.87 6.34 -6.97
C SER A 4 2.88 5.23 -6.66
N GLU A 5 3.72 4.88 -7.64
CA GLU A 5 4.83 3.94 -7.47
C GLU A 5 5.83 4.40 -6.39
N ARG A 6 6.21 5.69 -6.40
CA ARG A 6 7.12 6.25 -5.38
C ARG A 6 6.55 6.18 -3.97
N ARG A 7 5.25 6.43 -3.80
CA ARG A 7 4.56 6.34 -2.52
C ARG A 7 4.50 4.89 -2.02
N ALA A 8 4.12 3.96 -2.89
CA ALA A 8 4.08 2.54 -2.56
C ALA A 8 5.47 2.02 -2.15
N LEU A 9 6.52 2.40 -2.88
CA LEU A 9 7.90 2.04 -2.54
C LEU A 9 8.36 2.63 -1.20
N ALA A 10 7.98 3.87 -0.88
CA ALA A 10 8.33 4.50 0.39
C ALA A 10 7.73 3.74 1.60
N VAL A 11 6.46 3.33 1.49
CA VAL A 11 5.78 2.52 2.51
C VAL A 11 6.42 1.14 2.63
N LYS A 12 6.69 0.45 1.51
CA LYS A 12 7.42 -0.82 1.52
C LYS A 12 8.75 -0.68 2.25
N LYS A 13 9.56 0.31 1.87
CA LYS A 13 10.86 0.58 2.52
C LYS A 13 10.71 0.74 4.02
N TYR A 14 9.72 1.50 4.47
CA TYR A 14 9.44 1.68 5.89
C TYR A 14 9.12 0.35 6.60
N LEU A 15 8.20 -0.46 6.06
CA LEU A 15 7.80 -1.75 6.66
C LEU A 15 8.92 -2.80 6.64
N THR A 16 9.83 -2.72 5.67
CA THR A 16 10.96 -3.63 5.56
C THR A 16 12.10 -3.30 6.54
N LYS A 17 12.06 -2.13 7.20
CA LYS A 17 13.10 -1.77 8.19
C LYS A 17 12.97 -2.68 9.41
N GLY A 18 14.01 -3.48 9.67
CA GLY A 18 14.10 -4.34 10.85
C GLY A 18 13.43 -5.72 10.71
N THR A 19 12.91 -6.07 9.53
CA THR A 19 12.38 -7.41 9.26
C THR A 19 13.39 -8.27 8.50
N HIS A 20 13.59 -9.53 8.93
CA HIS A 20 14.68 -10.37 8.42
C HIS A 20 14.37 -11.06 7.08
N ASN A 21 13.11 -11.05 6.61
CA ASN A 21 12.74 -11.50 5.26
C ASN A 21 11.28 -11.10 4.91
N PRO A 22 10.96 -9.81 4.76
CA PRO A 22 9.58 -9.37 4.51
C PRO A 22 9.11 -9.78 3.10
N ASN A 23 8.09 -10.64 3.02
CA ASN A 23 7.39 -10.91 1.77
C ASN A 23 6.40 -9.77 1.47
N ILE A 24 6.92 -8.67 0.91
CA ILE A 24 6.14 -7.47 0.61
C ILE A 24 6.41 -7.04 -0.84
N SER A 25 5.36 -6.99 -1.65
CA SER A 25 5.35 -6.32 -2.97
C SER A 25 4.74 -4.92 -2.89
N SER A 26 5.11 -4.04 -3.81
CA SER A 26 4.54 -2.69 -3.93
C SER A 26 4.22 -2.42 -5.39
N HIS A 27 3.07 -1.81 -5.67
CA HIS A 27 2.64 -1.43 -7.02
C HIS A 27 1.96 -0.05 -6.98
N GLY A 28 2.26 0.79 -7.96
CA GLY A 28 1.54 2.02 -8.24
C GLY A 28 0.38 1.82 -9.21
N PHE A 29 -0.81 2.30 -8.85
CA PHE A 29 -2.02 2.22 -9.69
C PHE A 29 -2.42 3.55 -10.35
N SER A 30 -1.64 4.61 -10.16
CA SER A 30 -1.91 5.96 -10.67
C SER A 30 -3.39 6.36 -10.50
N TRP A 31 -4.14 6.51 -11.59
CA TRP A 31 -5.55 6.90 -11.61
C TRP A 31 -6.51 5.73 -11.87
N ASP A 32 -5.99 4.51 -12.06
CA ASP A 32 -6.74 3.35 -12.57
C ASP A 32 -7.61 2.66 -11.51
N LYS A 33 -7.32 2.93 -10.23
CA LYS A 33 -8.03 2.36 -9.08
C LYS A 33 -8.43 3.45 -8.07
N PRO A 34 -9.34 4.37 -8.46
CA PRO A 34 -9.80 5.41 -7.56
C PRO A 34 -10.71 4.82 -6.47
N VAL A 35 -10.71 5.46 -5.30
CA VAL A 35 -11.71 5.21 -4.24
C VAL A 35 -12.78 6.29 -4.18
N ASP A 36 -12.55 7.40 -4.87
CA ASP A 36 -13.45 8.53 -5.00
C ASP A 36 -13.34 9.12 -6.41
N THR A 37 -14.24 10.03 -6.80
CA THR A 37 -14.20 10.68 -8.11
C THR A 37 -12.88 11.39 -8.39
N ASN A 38 -12.36 11.27 -9.61
CA ASN A 38 -11.20 12.04 -10.07
C ASN A 38 -11.58 13.46 -10.53
N GLU A 39 -12.87 13.76 -10.60
CA GLU A 39 -13.40 15.00 -11.18
C GLU A 39 -13.23 16.18 -10.21
N THR A 40 -13.38 15.96 -8.89
CA THR A 40 -13.28 17.00 -7.87
C THR A 40 -11.91 17.07 -7.21
N GLU A 41 -11.56 18.23 -6.64
CA GLU A 41 -10.29 18.42 -5.92
C GLU A 41 -10.26 17.54 -4.65
N GLU A 42 -11.40 17.47 -3.96
CA GLU A 42 -11.62 16.65 -2.78
C GLU A 42 -11.48 15.16 -3.09
N GLY A 43 -12.10 14.68 -4.18
CA GLY A 43 -12.02 13.29 -4.58
C GLY A 43 -10.59 12.89 -5.00
N ARG A 44 -9.90 13.77 -5.74
CA ARG A 44 -8.46 13.60 -6.03
C ARG A 44 -7.62 13.56 -4.75
N ALA A 45 -7.98 14.34 -3.73
CA ALA A 45 -7.30 14.30 -2.44
C ALA A 45 -7.48 12.95 -1.74
N ASN A 46 -8.70 12.42 -1.73
CA ASN A 46 -9.01 11.10 -1.18
C ASN A 46 -8.26 9.97 -1.92
N ASN A 47 -8.06 10.11 -3.23
CA ASN A 47 -7.32 9.15 -4.05
C ASN A 47 -5.79 9.18 -3.82
N ARG A 48 -5.23 10.22 -3.18
CA ARG A 48 -3.79 10.31 -2.84
C ARG A 48 -3.45 9.44 -1.62
N ARG A 49 -3.51 8.12 -1.76
CA ARG A 49 -3.33 7.14 -0.67
C ARG A 49 -2.37 6.00 -1.01
N VAL A 50 -2.07 5.17 -0.02
CA VAL A 50 -1.45 3.84 -0.17
C VAL A 50 -2.32 2.83 0.58
N GLN A 51 -2.67 1.72 -0.06
CA GLN A 51 -3.42 0.61 0.54
C GLN A 51 -2.46 -0.54 0.85
N LEU A 52 -2.62 -1.15 2.03
CA LEU A 52 -1.91 -2.37 2.41
C LEU A 52 -2.90 -3.53 2.36
N GLU A 53 -2.55 -4.56 1.60
CA GLU A 53 -3.28 -5.82 1.53
C GLU A 53 -2.40 -6.90 2.14
N VAL A 54 -3.00 -7.74 2.98
CA VAL A 54 -2.30 -8.80 3.71
C VAL A 54 -2.92 -10.12 3.29
N ASP A 55 -2.19 -10.86 2.46
CA ASP A 55 -2.59 -12.19 2.01
C ASP A 55 -1.99 -13.25 2.95
N GLY A 56 -2.85 -14.09 3.53
CA GLY A 56 -2.41 -15.19 4.38
C GLY A 56 -3.51 -15.75 5.27
N LYS A 57 -3.32 -16.97 5.77
CA LYS A 57 -4.13 -17.52 6.85
C LYS A 57 -3.60 -16.97 8.17
N ALA A 58 -4.49 -16.54 9.06
CA ALA A 58 -4.10 -16.15 10.41
C ALA A 58 -3.22 -17.25 11.03
N GLN A 59 -2.00 -16.89 11.47
CA GLN A 59 -1.19 -17.83 12.24
C GLN A 59 -2.00 -18.21 13.48
N GLN A 60 -2.15 -19.52 13.71
CA GLN A 60 -2.80 -20.01 14.92
C GLN A 60 -2.12 -19.38 16.13
N PRO A 61 -2.89 -18.97 17.17
CA PRO A 61 -2.31 -18.31 18.32
C PRO A 61 -1.17 -19.17 18.88
N LEU A 62 -0.02 -18.53 19.14
CA LEU A 62 1.10 -19.17 19.81
C LEU A 62 0.56 -19.84 21.07
N LYS A 63 0.61 -21.18 21.12
CA LYS A 63 0.31 -21.91 22.36
C LYS A 63 1.37 -21.47 23.37
N LYS A 64 0.92 -20.77 24.42
CA LYS A 64 1.74 -20.51 25.61
C LYS A 64 1.95 -21.80 26.38
#